data_AF-A0A1B9S8T5-F1
#
_entry.id   AF-A0A1B9S8T5-F1
#
_cell.length_a   1.000
_cell.length_b   1.000
_cell.length_c   1.000
_cell.angle_alpha   90.00
_cell.angle_beta   90.00
_cell.angle_gamma   90.00
#
_symmetry.space_group_name_H-M   'P 1'
#
loop_
_entity.id
_entity.type
_entity.pdbx_description
1 polymer ?
#
loop_
_entity_poly.entity_id
_entity_poly.type
_entity_poly.pdbx_seq_one_letter_code
_entity_poly.pdbx_strand_id
1 'polypeptide(L)'
;MKPDVALILCRFLFDGAALFLWGASAYLSALVPAELARWTDRRLGAPIRVAVVLLAATTAVLIPVRTATIGEGWPDALSPELLQSTLLETSIGQAWIIQATLTALLLIVMFASPARYRLGGRALCAGLLLAGLTISGHAAMNGGWLRTVHRLNDAVHLLAAGAWIGALAPVLVILHSLNDEQRQRDARVALMRFSTAGHVAVALVLLSGVANTFLIVGGFPLDWSLDYQRLLCIKLVLVALMIALALANRYVFVPRLGRGRSLTALAWATRAEIFLSFCIVALVAWFGTLQPT
;
A
#
# COMPACT_ATOMS: atom_id res chain seq x y z
N MET A 1 15.94 19.49 7.71
CA MET A 1 15.00 18.93 6.72
C MET A 1 13.86 19.93 6.54
N LYS A 2 13.36 20.20 5.32
CA LYS A 2 12.19 21.07 5.12
C LYS A 2 10.88 20.33 5.50
N PRO A 3 9.83 21.01 5.99
CA PRO A 3 8.55 20.38 6.32
C PRO A 3 7.95 19.55 5.18
N ASP A 4 8.04 20.03 3.93
CA ASP A 4 7.52 19.29 2.76
C ASP A 4 8.23 17.95 2.53
N VAL A 5 9.56 17.93 2.71
CA VAL A 5 10.35 16.70 2.59
C VAL A 5 9.98 15.72 3.71
N ALA A 6 9.74 16.25 4.92
CA ALA A 6 9.26 15.45 6.05
C ALA A 6 7.88 14.85 5.76
N LEU A 7 6.99 15.63 5.14
CA LEU A 7 5.66 15.19 4.75
C LEU A 7 5.72 14.08 3.71
N ILE A 8 6.54 14.22 2.67
CA ILE A 8 6.75 13.18 1.65
C ILE A 8 7.26 11.90 2.31
N LEU A 9 8.23 12.00 3.22
CA LEU A 9 8.77 10.84 3.94
C LEU A 9 7.70 10.18 4.82
N CYS A 10 6.90 10.96 5.55
CA CYS A 10 5.82 10.44 6.38
C CYS A 10 4.79 9.68 5.53
N ARG A 11 4.38 10.25 4.39
CA ARG A 11 3.46 9.59 3.45
C ARG A 11 4.05 8.30 2.92
N PHE A 12 5.30 8.34 2.46
CA PHE A 12 5.99 7.16 1.93
C PHE A 12 6.02 6.01 2.95
N LEU A 13 6.42 6.30 4.18
CA LEU A 13 6.52 5.31 5.25
C LEU A 13 5.15 4.81 5.70
N PHE A 14 4.17 5.70 5.86
CA PHE A 14 2.80 5.33 6.25
C PHE A 14 2.12 4.48 5.17
N ASP A 15 2.09 4.96 3.92
CA ASP A 15 1.43 4.30 2.80
C ASP A 15 2.11 2.95 2.52
N GLY A 16 3.44 2.91 2.50
CA GLY A 16 4.21 1.67 2.32
C GLY A 16 3.93 0.65 3.42
N ALA A 17 3.89 1.07 4.68
CA ALA A 17 3.56 0.18 5.80
C ALA A 17 2.12 -0.32 5.72
N ALA A 18 1.15 0.54 5.41
CA ALA A 18 -0.26 0.18 5.30
C ALA A 18 -0.50 -0.81 4.14
N LEU A 19 0.10 -0.56 2.96
CA LEU A 19 0.04 -1.46 1.79
C LEU A 19 0.62 -2.83 2.11
N PHE A 20 1.81 -2.86 2.74
CA PHE A 20 2.45 -4.11 3.14
C PHE A 20 1.61 -4.89 4.16
N LEU A 21 1.14 -4.23 5.22
CA LEU A 21 0.33 -4.87 6.26
C LEU A 21 -0.99 -5.40 5.73
N TRP A 22 -1.67 -4.63 4.86
CA TRP A 22 -2.90 -5.06 4.21
C TRP A 22 -2.66 -6.29 3.33
N GLY A 23 -1.79 -6.17 2.33
CA GLY A 23 -1.58 -7.24 1.35
C GLY A 23 -1.02 -8.51 1.97
N ALA A 24 -0.03 -8.39 2.86
CA ALA A 24 0.54 -9.56 3.52
C ALA A 24 -0.49 -10.29 4.39
N SER A 25 -1.29 -9.54 5.15
CA SER A 25 -2.26 -10.13 6.07
C SER A 25 -3.48 -10.69 5.35
N ALA A 26 -4.00 -9.98 4.35
CA ALA A 26 -5.14 -10.42 3.55
C ALA A 26 -4.79 -11.68 2.75
N TYR A 27 -3.60 -11.73 2.15
CA TYR A 27 -3.13 -12.93 1.45
C TYR A 27 -3.01 -14.13 2.39
N LEU A 28 -2.29 -13.96 3.51
CA LEU A 28 -2.08 -15.03 4.48
C LEU A 28 -3.38 -15.50 5.15
N SER A 29 -4.34 -14.61 5.38
CA SER A 29 -5.61 -14.97 6.03
C SER A 29 -6.60 -15.66 5.10
N ALA A 30 -6.68 -15.24 3.83
CA ALA A 30 -7.73 -15.67 2.91
C ALA A 30 -7.27 -16.73 1.91
N LEU A 31 -6.00 -16.69 1.47
CA LEU A 31 -5.54 -17.47 0.32
C LEU A 31 -4.52 -18.56 0.67
N VAL A 32 -3.85 -18.49 1.82
CA VAL A 32 -2.80 -19.44 2.22
C VAL A 32 -3.35 -20.49 3.21
N PRO A 33 -3.02 -21.79 3.05
CA PRO A 33 -3.37 -22.84 4.02
C PRO A 33 -2.90 -22.48 5.44
N ALA A 34 -3.72 -22.79 6.45
CA ALA A 34 -3.59 -22.22 7.79
C ALA A 34 -2.23 -22.50 8.47
N GLU A 35 -1.64 -23.69 8.27
CA GLU A 35 -0.33 -24.04 8.81
C GLU A 35 0.80 -23.25 8.15
N LEU A 36 0.82 -23.21 6.81
CA LEU A 36 1.78 -22.42 6.04
C LEU A 36 1.62 -20.92 6.31
N ALA A 37 0.39 -20.44 6.50
CA ALA A 37 0.10 -19.05 6.84
C ALA A 37 0.73 -18.66 8.19
N ARG A 38 0.52 -19.48 9.23
CA ARG A 38 1.14 -19.27 10.56
C ARG A 38 2.66 -19.37 10.52
N TRP A 39 3.21 -20.25 9.70
CA TRP A 39 4.66 -20.37 9.52
C TRP A 39 5.23 -19.11 8.83
N THR A 40 4.60 -18.65 7.76
CA THR A 40 5.01 -17.48 6.99
C THR A 40 4.87 -16.20 7.80
N ASP A 41 3.76 -16.03 8.53
CA ASP A 41 3.52 -14.89 9.43
C ASP A 41 4.61 -14.79 10.51
N ARG A 42 5.03 -15.92 11.10
CA ARG A 42 6.15 -15.95 12.04
C ARG A 42 7.48 -15.51 11.41
N ARG A 43 7.77 -15.95 10.17
CA ARG A 43 8.96 -15.53 9.42
C ARG A 43 8.95 -14.03 9.09
N LEU A 44 7.77 -13.46 8.85
CA LEU A 44 7.57 -12.03 8.62
C LEU A 44 7.37 -11.22 9.91
N GLY A 45 7.51 -11.83 11.10
CA GLY A 45 7.20 -11.14 12.36
C GLY A 45 8.03 -9.88 12.59
N ALA A 46 9.32 -9.89 12.23
CA ALA A 46 10.18 -8.70 12.33
C ALA A 46 9.77 -7.57 11.36
N PRO A 47 9.65 -7.78 10.04
CA PRO A 47 9.20 -6.73 9.12
C PRO A 47 7.78 -6.23 9.44
N ILE A 48 6.88 -7.09 9.91
CA ILE A 48 5.54 -6.68 10.34
C ILE A 48 5.61 -5.77 11.57
N ARG A 49 6.45 -6.11 12.58
CA ARG A 49 6.68 -5.23 13.74
C ARG A 49 7.21 -3.87 13.31
N VAL A 50 8.21 -3.85 12.43
CA VAL A 50 8.79 -2.60 11.91
C VAL A 50 7.73 -1.78 11.19
N ALA A 51 6.92 -2.40 10.32
CA ALA A 51 5.86 -1.69 9.61
C ALA A 51 4.82 -1.09 10.56
N VAL A 52 4.39 -1.81 11.61
CA VAL A 52 3.44 -1.28 12.60
C VAL A 52 4.05 -0.13 13.41
N VAL A 53 5.32 -0.24 13.80
CA VAL A 53 6.03 0.85 14.50
C VAL A 53 6.18 2.08 13.61
N LEU A 54 6.57 1.90 12.34
CA LEU A 54 6.66 3.00 11.37
C LEU A 54 5.30 3.65 11.16
N LEU A 55 4.23 2.86 11.02
CA LEU A 55 2.87 3.37 10.88
C LEU A 55 2.46 4.17 12.12
N ALA A 56 2.68 3.65 13.33
CA ALA A 56 2.37 4.37 14.57
C ALA A 56 3.18 5.67 14.74
N ALA A 57 4.49 5.62 14.47
CA ALA A 57 5.36 6.78 14.56
C ALA A 57 4.99 7.86 13.55
N THR A 58 4.75 7.46 12.29
CA THR A 58 4.33 8.39 11.23
C THR A 58 2.97 9.00 11.51
N THR A 59 1.99 8.23 11.98
CA THR A 59 0.71 8.78 12.45
C THR A 59 0.92 9.84 13.52
N ALA A 60 1.74 9.58 14.54
CA ALA A 60 1.97 10.53 15.62
C ALA A 60 2.59 11.86 15.15
N VAL A 61 3.54 11.81 14.21
CA VAL A 61 4.23 13.02 13.71
C VAL A 61 3.50 13.71 12.55
N LEU A 62 2.50 13.07 11.93
CA LEU A 62 1.86 13.58 10.72
C LEU A 62 1.15 14.92 10.96
N ILE A 63 0.46 15.10 12.09
CA ILE A 63 -0.21 16.37 12.41
C ILE A 63 0.81 17.50 12.62
N PRO A 64 1.83 17.36 13.49
CA PRO A 64 2.87 18.38 13.61
C PRO A 64 3.54 18.74 12.29
N VAL A 65 3.83 17.75 11.45
CA VAL A 65 4.39 17.97 10.11
C VAL A 65 3.42 18.74 9.21
N ARG A 66 2.12 18.41 9.24
CA ARG A 66 1.09 19.12 8.48
C ARG A 66 0.93 20.55 8.93
N THR A 67 0.90 20.79 10.24
CA THR A 67 0.85 22.12 10.82
C THR A 67 2.06 22.96 10.40
N ALA A 68 3.26 22.37 10.41
CA ALA A 68 4.47 23.03 9.93
C ALA A 68 4.45 23.35 8.43
N THR A 69 3.77 22.54 7.60
CA THR A 69 3.61 22.82 6.15
C THR A 69 2.54 23.87 5.86
N ILE A 70 1.55 24.04 6.74
CA ILE A 70 0.47 25.02 6.58
C ILE A 70 0.89 26.39 7.14
N GLY A 71 1.64 26.40 8.25
CA GLY A 71 2.21 27.61 8.85
C GLY A 71 3.52 28.04 8.20
N GLU A 72 4.35 28.76 8.96
CA GLU A 72 5.63 29.32 8.52
C GLU A 72 6.84 28.40 8.78
N GLY A 73 6.58 27.10 8.96
CA GLY A 73 7.60 26.06 9.10
C GLY A 73 7.63 25.38 10.46
N TRP A 74 8.79 24.83 10.84
CA TRP A 74 8.93 24.03 12.06
C TRP A 74 8.59 24.71 13.39
N PRO A 75 8.78 26.04 13.59
CA PRO A 75 8.34 26.70 14.82
C PRO A 75 6.84 26.53 15.09
N ASP A 76 6.04 26.43 14.02
CA ASP A 76 4.59 26.32 14.10
C ASP A 76 4.11 24.88 14.31
N ALA A 77 4.99 23.89 14.16
CA ALA A 77 4.66 22.45 14.20
C ALA A 77 3.94 22.03 15.50
N LEU A 78 4.25 22.70 16.61
CA LEU A 78 3.69 22.41 17.94
C LEU A 78 2.92 23.61 18.53
N SER A 79 2.57 24.60 17.71
CA SER A 79 1.75 25.72 18.18
C SER A 79 0.34 25.20 18.54
N PRO A 80 -0.15 25.43 19.78
CA PRO A 80 -1.43 24.90 20.23
C PRO A 80 -2.61 25.34 19.36
N GLU A 81 -2.61 26.60 18.92
CA GLU A 81 -3.66 27.20 18.10
C GLU A 81 -3.71 26.57 16.70
N LEU A 82 -2.56 26.40 16.03
CA LEU A 82 -2.54 25.78 14.70
C LEU A 82 -2.77 24.26 14.78
N LEU A 83 -2.33 23.59 15.85
CA LEU A 83 -2.65 22.18 16.08
C LEU A 83 -4.16 21.97 16.24
N GLN A 84 -4.81 22.79 17.07
CA GLN A 84 -6.25 22.69 17.33
C GLN A 84 -7.06 22.96 16.06
N SER A 85 -6.76 24.04 15.34
CA SER A 85 -7.45 24.37 14.09
C SER A 85 -7.20 23.30 13.02
N THR A 86 -5.96 22.82 12.86
CA THR A 86 -5.64 21.74 11.92
C THR A 86 -6.43 20.46 12.25
N LEU A 87 -6.52 20.08 13.53
CA LEU A 87 -7.19 18.85 13.97
C LEU A 87 -8.71 18.91 13.85
N LEU A 88 -9.33 20.02 14.25
CA LEU A 88 -10.78 20.10 14.41
C LEU A 88 -11.49 20.75 13.24
N GLU A 89 -10.83 21.67 12.54
CA GLU A 89 -11.46 22.53 11.52
C GLU A 89 -11.15 22.09 10.09
N THR A 90 -10.22 21.14 9.91
CA THR A 90 -9.83 20.68 8.57
C THR A 90 -10.26 19.23 8.29
N SER A 91 -10.50 18.93 7.02
CA SER A 91 -10.71 17.56 6.55
C SER A 91 -9.48 16.67 6.75
N ILE A 92 -8.28 17.26 6.82
CA ILE A 92 -7.03 16.55 7.11
C ILE A 92 -7.04 16.05 8.56
N GLY A 93 -7.46 16.89 9.51
CA GLY A 93 -7.59 16.52 10.92
C GLY A 93 -8.60 15.39 11.14
N GLN A 94 -9.76 15.47 10.50
CA GLN A 94 -10.77 14.40 10.55
C GLN A 94 -10.24 13.06 10.01
N ALA A 95 -9.56 13.09 8.85
CA ALA A 95 -8.93 11.89 8.29
C ALA A 95 -7.86 11.32 9.22
N TRP A 96 -7.07 12.19 9.85
CA TRP A 96 -6.05 11.78 10.81
C TRP A 96 -6.63 11.12 12.05
N ILE A 97 -7.74 11.61 12.62
CA ILE A 97 -8.39 11.00 13.79
C ILE A 97 -8.80 9.55 13.49
N ILE A 98 -9.35 9.31 12.30
CA ILE A 98 -9.70 7.95 11.84
C ILE A 98 -8.43 7.10 11.72
N GLN A 99 -7.36 7.62 11.12
CA GLN A 99 -6.08 6.93 11.00
C GLN A 99 -5.47 6.61 12.37
N ALA A 100 -5.49 7.55 13.32
CA ALA A 100 -5.00 7.38 14.68
C ALA A 100 -5.78 6.31 15.43
N THR A 101 -7.11 6.31 15.31
CA THR A 101 -7.98 5.31 15.93
C THR A 101 -7.72 3.92 15.35
N LEU A 102 -7.65 3.79 14.03
CA LEU A 102 -7.36 2.51 13.37
C LEU A 102 -5.93 2.02 13.66
N THR A 103 -4.97 2.93 13.80
CA THR A 103 -3.59 2.62 14.23
C THR A 103 -3.57 2.10 15.67
N ALA A 104 -4.32 2.73 16.58
CA ALA A 104 -4.45 2.24 17.95
C ALA A 104 -5.10 0.85 18.01
N LEU A 105 -6.17 0.63 17.23
CA LEU A 105 -6.81 -0.69 17.10
C LEU A 105 -5.83 -1.73 16.53
N LEU A 106 -5.03 -1.37 15.53
CA LEU A 106 -3.99 -2.24 14.98
C LEU A 106 -2.95 -2.65 16.04
N LEU A 107 -2.53 -1.72 16.90
CA LEU A 107 -1.64 -2.01 18.03
C LEU A 107 -2.30 -2.97 19.04
N ILE A 108 -3.59 -2.75 19.37
CA ILE A 108 -4.36 -3.65 20.25
C ILE A 108 -4.46 -5.06 19.63
N VAL A 109 -4.77 -5.15 18.33
CA VAL A 109 -4.80 -6.43 17.61
C VAL A 109 -3.45 -7.14 17.70
N MET A 110 -2.36 -6.41 17.58
CA MET A 110 -1.03 -6.99 17.55
C MET A 110 -0.54 -7.47 18.93
N PHE A 111 -0.79 -6.70 19.98
CA PHE A 111 -0.20 -6.94 21.31
C PHE A 111 -1.18 -7.55 22.32
N ALA A 112 -2.48 -7.27 22.21
CA ALA A 112 -3.48 -7.68 23.21
C ALA A 112 -4.44 -8.77 22.71
N SER A 113 -4.62 -8.94 21.40
CA SER A 113 -5.58 -9.94 20.89
C SER A 113 -5.02 -11.38 20.94
N PRO A 114 -5.90 -12.40 21.10
CA PRO A 114 -5.53 -13.81 20.99
C PRO A 114 -4.92 -14.14 19.62
N ALA A 115 -3.91 -15.01 19.59
CA ALA A 115 -3.17 -15.37 18.37
C ALA A 115 -4.06 -15.75 17.18
N ARG A 116 -5.20 -16.43 17.43
CA ARG A 116 -6.17 -16.82 16.40
C ARG A 116 -6.82 -15.66 15.65
N TYR A 117 -6.94 -14.48 16.27
CA TYR A 117 -7.60 -13.31 15.67
C TYR A 117 -6.62 -12.28 15.10
N ARG A 118 -5.32 -12.37 15.45
CA ARG A 118 -4.33 -11.35 15.08
C ARG A 118 -4.22 -11.15 13.57
N LEU A 119 -4.18 -12.23 12.80
CA LEU A 119 -3.97 -12.14 11.36
C LEU A 119 -5.16 -11.50 10.63
N GLY A 120 -6.38 -11.95 10.94
CA GLY A 120 -7.61 -11.40 10.36
C GLY A 120 -7.87 -9.96 10.83
N GLY A 121 -7.68 -9.68 12.12
CA GLY A 121 -7.80 -8.32 12.66
C GLY A 121 -6.79 -7.35 12.03
N ARG A 122 -5.55 -7.81 11.81
CA ARG A 122 -4.50 -6.99 11.17
C ARG A 122 -4.86 -6.68 9.72
N ALA A 123 -5.39 -7.67 8.98
CA ALA A 123 -5.90 -7.45 7.63
C ALA A 123 -7.03 -6.41 7.65
N LEU A 124 -8.02 -6.57 8.53
CA LEU A 124 -9.16 -5.64 8.62
C LEU A 124 -8.70 -4.20 8.94
N CYS A 125 -7.88 -4.02 9.98
CA CYS A 125 -7.40 -2.69 10.37
C CYS A 125 -6.56 -2.05 9.26
N ALA A 126 -5.63 -2.79 8.64
CA ALA A 126 -4.80 -2.25 7.57
C ALA A 126 -5.61 -1.91 6.30
N GLY A 127 -6.61 -2.72 5.95
CA GLY A 127 -7.53 -2.43 4.85
C GLY A 127 -8.37 -1.18 5.12
N LEU A 128 -8.91 -1.05 6.33
CA LEU A 128 -9.64 0.16 6.74
C LEU A 128 -8.74 1.40 6.77
N LEU A 129 -7.47 1.27 7.16
CA LEU A 129 -6.49 2.37 7.10
C LEU A 129 -6.30 2.85 5.65
N LEU A 130 -6.11 1.93 4.70
CA LEU A 130 -5.99 2.26 3.28
C LEU A 130 -7.27 2.90 2.72
N ALA A 131 -8.44 2.37 3.06
CA ALA A 131 -9.71 2.99 2.66
C ALA A 131 -9.89 4.38 3.28
N GLY A 132 -9.44 4.57 4.52
CA GLY A 132 -9.46 5.85 5.23
C GLY A 132 -8.58 6.93 4.59
N LEU A 133 -7.52 6.55 3.86
CA LEU A 133 -6.68 7.51 3.13
C LEU A 133 -7.50 8.34 2.13
N THR A 134 -8.54 7.75 1.53
CA THR A 134 -9.40 8.38 0.51
C THR A 134 -10.26 9.54 1.05
N ILE A 135 -10.42 9.63 2.37
CA ILE A 135 -11.15 10.72 3.02
C ILE A 135 -10.42 12.05 2.78
N SER A 136 -9.09 11.98 2.77
CA SER A 136 -8.17 13.09 2.48
C SER A 136 -7.56 12.95 1.07
N GLY A 137 -7.16 14.04 0.43
CA GLY A 137 -6.52 14.02 -0.89
C GLY A 137 -7.43 14.43 -2.03
N HIS A 138 -7.09 14.02 -3.26
CA HIS A 138 -7.68 14.57 -4.49
C HIS A 138 -9.18 14.29 -4.60
N ALA A 139 -9.66 13.17 -4.05
CA ALA A 139 -11.08 12.87 -3.97
C ALA A 139 -11.88 13.90 -3.15
N ALA A 140 -11.26 14.58 -2.18
CA ALA A 140 -11.91 15.65 -1.41
C ALA A 140 -12.12 16.94 -2.23
N MET A 141 -11.42 17.11 -3.36
CA MET A 141 -11.54 18.28 -4.24
C MET A 141 -12.88 18.29 -5.00
N ASN A 142 -13.45 17.11 -5.27
CA ASN A 142 -14.74 17.01 -5.95
C ASN A 142 -15.92 17.33 -5.00
N GLY A 143 -17.01 17.85 -5.55
CA GLY A 143 -18.26 18.12 -4.84
C GLY A 143 -19.32 17.01 -5.02
N GLY A 144 -20.30 16.95 -4.11
CA GLY A 144 -21.51 16.13 -4.26
C GLY A 144 -21.26 14.63 -4.51
N TRP A 145 -22.03 14.03 -5.42
CA TRP A 145 -21.96 12.60 -5.75
C TRP A 145 -20.61 12.19 -6.34
N LEU A 146 -19.95 13.10 -7.07
CA LEU A 146 -18.66 12.83 -7.71
C LEU A 146 -17.54 12.60 -6.68
N ARG A 147 -17.63 13.26 -5.52
CA ARG A 147 -16.74 12.99 -4.36
C ARG A 147 -16.84 11.54 -3.92
N THR A 148 -18.06 11.04 -3.75
CA THR A 148 -18.28 9.66 -3.30
C THR A 148 -17.76 8.65 -4.31
N VAL A 149 -18.02 8.87 -5.60
CA VAL A 149 -17.51 8.00 -6.68
C VAL A 149 -15.98 8.00 -6.69
N HIS A 150 -15.34 9.18 -6.61
CA HIS A 150 -13.88 9.28 -6.58
C HIS A 150 -13.29 8.55 -5.36
N ARG A 151 -13.87 8.73 -4.16
CA ARG A 151 -13.42 8.03 -2.95
C ARG A 151 -13.54 6.51 -3.06
N LEU A 152 -14.64 6.01 -3.60
CA LEU A 152 -14.83 4.58 -3.82
C LEU A 152 -13.82 4.03 -4.83
N ASN A 153 -13.59 4.76 -5.92
CA ASN A 153 -12.60 4.38 -6.93
C ASN A 153 -11.18 4.35 -6.35
N ASP A 154 -10.80 5.37 -5.57
CA ASP A 154 -9.52 5.43 -4.86
C ASP A 154 -9.38 4.27 -3.86
N ALA A 155 -10.44 3.93 -3.14
CA ALA A 155 -10.40 2.84 -2.17
C ALA A 155 -10.19 1.50 -2.88
N VAL A 156 -10.89 1.27 -3.99
CA VAL A 156 -10.68 0.08 -4.84
C VAL A 156 -9.25 0.04 -5.36
N HIS A 157 -8.72 1.17 -5.85
CA HIS A 157 -7.35 1.26 -6.34
C HIS A 157 -6.33 0.89 -5.27
N LEU A 158 -6.42 1.51 -4.09
CA LEU A 158 -5.48 1.30 -2.98
C LEU A 158 -5.58 -0.11 -2.40
N LEU A 159 -6.79 -0.64 -2.21
CA LEU A 159 -6.99 -2.00 -1.69
C LEU A 159 -6.48 -3.05 -2.69
N ALA A 160 -6.74 -2.87 -4.00
CA ALA A 160 -6.25 -3.80 -5.02
C ALA A 160 -4.72 -3.71 -5.19
N ALA A 161 -4.16 -2.49 -5.24
CA ALA A 161 -2.71 -2.28 -5.32
C ALA A 161 -2.00 -2.83 -4.09
N GLY A 162 -2.53 -2.58 -2.89
CA GLY A 162 -2.00 -3.10 -1.64
C GLY A 162 -2.11 -4.62 -1.55
N ALA A 163 -3.22 -5.21 -2.02
CA ALA A 163 -3.36 -6.67 -2.09
C ALA A 163 -2.31 -7.31 -3.00
N TRP A 164 -1.99 -6.69 -4.14
CA TRP A 164 -0.93 -7.16 -5.03
C TRP A 164 0.46 -6.97 -4.41
N ILE A 165 0.84 -5.72 -4.13
CA ILE A 165 2.19 -5.34 -3.70
C ILE A 165 2.51 -5.93 -2.33
N GLY A 166 1.61 -5.79 -1.35
CA GLY A 166 1.85 -6.23 0.02
C GLY A 166 1.95 -7.75 0.17
N ALA A 167 1.35 -8.51 -0.74
CA ALA A 167 1.43 -9.96 -0.75
C ALA A 167 2.75 -10.50 -1.35
N LEU A 168 3.54 -9.68 -2.05
CA LEU A 168 4.80 -10.14 -2.67
C LEU A 168 5.82 -10.64 -1.65
N ALA A 169 5.89 -10.02 -0.47
CA ALA A 169 6.79 -10.45 0.60
C ALA A 169 6.46 -11.86 1.14
N PRO A 170 5.23 -12.19 1.55
CA PRO A 170 4.89 -13.57 1.91
C PRO A 170 5.00 -14.53 0.73
N VAL A 171 4.70 -14.13 -0.51
CA VAL A 171 4.94 -14.95 -1.71
C VAL A 171 6.42 -15.31 -1.82
N LEU A 172 7.33 -14.35 -1.64
CA LEU A 172 8.77 -14.60 -1.67
C LEU A 172 9.21 -15.60 -0.59
N VAL A 173 8.64 -15.51 0.61
CA VAL A 173 8.91 -16.49 1.69
C VAL A 173 8.39 -17.88 1.31
N ILE A 174 7.16 -17.98 0.80
CA ILE A 174 6.51 -19.24 0.41
C ILE A 174 7.21 -19.90 -0.78
N LEU A 175 7.79 -19.14 -1.71
CA LEU A 175 8.56 -19.68 -2.82
C LEU A 175 9.71 -20.59 -2.34
N HIS A 176 10.37 -20.24 -1.24
CA HIS A 176 11.44 -21.06 -0.68
C HIS A 176 10.91 -22.37 -0.06
N SER A 177 9.64 -22.43 0.33
CA SER A 177 8.98 -23.64 0.84
C SER A 177 8.65 -24.66 -0.25
N LEU A 178 8.86 -24.35 -1.54
CA LEU A 178 8.68 -25.32 -2.63
C LEU A 178 9.75 -26.42 -2.67
N ASN A 179 10.90 -26.19 -2.01
CA ASN A 179 11.98 -27.15 -1.85
C ASN A 179 11.85 -28.02 -0.59
N ASP A 180 10.81 -27.78 0.21
CA ASP A 180 10.57 -28.49 1.46
C ASP A 180 9.43 -29.47 1.27
N GLU A 181 9.71 -30.77 1.34
CA GLU A 181 8.73 -31.84 1.09
C GLU A 181 7.47 -31.72 1.94
N GLN A 182 7.59 -31.26 3.20
CA GLN A 182 6.45 -31.14 4.10
C GLN A 182 5.52 -29.98 3.73
N ARG A 183 6.06 -28.90 3.15
CA ARG A 183 5.33 -27.66 2.85
C ARG A 183 5.05 -27.45 1.38
N GLN A 184 5.66 -28.24 0.49
CA GLN A 184 5.61 -28.04 -0.96
C GLN A 184 4.18 -28.02 -1.50
N ARG A 185 3.31 -28.93 -1.03
CA ARG A 185 1.92 -29.01 -1.48
C ARG A 185 1.16 -27.72 -1.17
N ASP A 186 1.22 -27.28 0.09
CA ASP A 186 0.55 -26.06 0.55
C ASP A 186 1.13 -24.81 -0.12
N ALA A 187 2.44 -24.78 -0.32
CA ALA A 187 3.12 -23.70 -1.03
C ALA A 187 2.64 -23.58 -2.48
N ARG A 188 2.51 -24.71 -3.21
CA ARG A 188 1.94 -24.71 -4.57
C ARG A 188 0.51 -24.18 -4.57
N VAL A 189 -0.34 -24.62 -3.65
CA VAL A 189 -1.73 -24.14 -3.53
C VAL A 189 -1.77 -22.64 -3.28
N ALA A 190 -0.98 -22.16 -2.32
CA ALA A 190 -0.90 -20.74 -1.96
C ALA A 190 -0.45 -19.86 -3.14
N LEU A 191 0.57 -20.30 -3.89
CA LEU A 191 1.10 -19.56 -5.05
C LEU A 191 0.12 -19.57 -6.23
N MET A 192 -0.59 -20.68 -6.48
CA MET A 192 -1.64 -20.72 -7.51
C MET A 192 -2.79 -19.78 -7.16
N ARG A 193 -3.25 -19.78 -5.90
CA ARG A 193 -4.30 -18.86 -5.43
C ARG A 193 -3.87 -17.39 -5.52
N PHE A 194 -2.62 -17.09 -5.15
CA PHE A 194 -2.04 -15.77 -5.35
C PHE A 194 -2.08 -15.36 -6.82
N SER A 195 -1.64 -16.24 -7.72
CA SER A 195 -1.60 -15.92 -9.15
C SER A 195 -2.99 -15.68 -9.73
N THR A 196 -4.01 -16.43 -9.31
CA THR A 196 -5.40 -16.20 -9.75
C THR A 196 -5.96 -14.90 -9.19
N ALA A 197 -5.79 -14.63 -7.89
CA ALA A 197 -6.22 -13.36 -7.28
C ALA A 197 -5.47 -12.16 -7.87
N GLY A 198 -4.20 -12.35 -8.26
CA GLY A 198 -3.36 -11.32 -8.87
C GLY A 198 -3.94 -10.74 -10.15
N HIS A 199 -4.62 -11.55 -10.99
CA HIS A 199 -5.31 -11.01 -12.17
C HIS A 199 -6.41 -10.03 -11.83
N VAL A 200 -7.24 -10.40 -10.83
CA VAL A 200 -8.33 -9.54 -10.37
C VAL A 200 -7.75 -8.26 -9.79
N ALA A 201 -6.69 -8.35 -8.97
CA ALA A 201 -6.02 -7.19 -8.41
C ALA A 201 -5.43 -6.28 -9.51
N VAL A 202 -4.70 -6.83 -10.49
CA VAL A 202 -4.12 -6.07 -11.61
C VAL A 202 -5.21 -5.40 -12.44
N ALA A 203 -6.29 -6.11 -12.77
CA ALA A 203 -7.41 -5.55 -13.52
C ALA A 203 -8.08 -4.40 -12.76
N LEU A 204 -8.34 -4.57 -11.47
CA LEU A 204 -8.91 -3.52 -10.62
C LEU A 204 -7.98 -2.32 -10.53
N VAL A 205 -6.68 -2.50 -10.33
CA VAL A 205 -5.68 -1.41 -10.30
C VAL A 205 -5.66 -0.64 -11.61
N LEU A 206 -5.70 -1.32 -12.76
CA LEU A 206 -5.71 -0.68 -14.07
C LEU A 206 -6.98 0.14 -14.30
N LEU A 207 -8.16 -0.48 -14.11
CA LEU A 207 -9.44 0.17 -14.36
C LEU A 207 -9.63 1.38 -13.43
N SER A 208 -9.38 1.19 -12.13
CA SER A 208 -9.48 2.28 -11.16
C SER A 208 -8.38 3.34 -11.35
N GLY A 209 -7.19 2.96 -11.80
CA GLY A 209 -6.09 3.90 -12.08
C GLY A 209 -6.38 4.79 -13.28
N VAL A 210 -6.97 4.23 -14.34
CA VAL A 210 -7.48 5.01 -15.48
C VAL A 210 -8.56 5.97 -15.00
N ALA A 211 -9.57 5.48 -14.25
CA ALA A 211 -10.62 6.33 -13.71
C ALA A 211 -10.05 7.48 -12.84
N ASN A 212 -9.07 7.21 -11.97
CA ASN A 212 -8.40 8.23 -11.17
C ASN A 212 -7.69 9.28 -12.04
N THR A 213 -7.03 8.86 -13.11
CA THR A 213 -6.35 9.79 -14.03
C THR A 213 -7.35 10.78 -14.63
N PHE A 214 -8.51 10.30 -15.09
CA PHE A 214 -9.58 11.14 -15.62
C PHE A 214 -10.25 12.00 -14.53
N LEU A 215 -10.47 11.46 -13.33
CA LEU A 215 -11.11 12.19 -12.23
C LEU A 215 -10.24 13.29 -11.64
N ILE A 216 -8.90 13.18 -11.77
CA ILE A 216 -7.94 14.14 -11.22
C ILE A 216 -7.51 15.16 -12.27
N VAL A 217 -7.12 14.71 -13.47
CA VAL A 217 -6.51 15.55 -14.51
C VAL A 217 -7.50 15.89 -15.64
N GLY A 218 -8.68 15.27 -15.66
CA GLY A 218 -9.72 15.52 -16.67
C GLY A 218 -9.45 14.86 -18.03
N GLY A 219 -8.37 14.10 -18.19
CA GLY A 219 -7.99 13.47 -19.46
C GLY A 219 -6.67 12.71 -19.40
N PHE A 220 -6.03 12.52 -20.56
CA PHE A 220 -4.70 11.94 -20.63
C PHE A 220 -3.64 12.93 -20.12
N PRO A 221 -2.64 12.48 -19.33
CA PRO A 221 -1.60 13.36 -18.79
C PRO A 221 -0.58 13.71 -19.88
N LEU A 222 -0.92 14.65 -20.76
CA LEU A 222 -0.12 15.04 -21.93
C LEU A 222 0.55 16.40 -21.76
N ASP A 223 0.29 17.12 -20.68
CA ASP A 223 0.97 18.38 -20.40
C ASP A 223 2.27 18.14 -19.63
N TRP A 224 3.35 18.00 -20.39
CA TRP A 224 4.69 17.79 -19.84
C TRP A 224 5.32 19.08 -19.34
N SER A 225 4.60 20.20 -19.24
CA SER A 225 5.09 21.37 -18.50
C SER A 225 4.86 21.21 -16.99
N LEU A 226 3.84 20.45 -16.60
CA LEU A 226 3.40 20.24 -15.23
C LEU A 226 4.15 19.06 -14.58
N ASP A 227 4.80 19.33 -13.44
CA ASP A 227 5.56 18.31 -12.72
C ASP A 227 4.68 17.14 -12.23
N TYR A 228 3.43 17.43 -11.86
CA TYR A 228 2.45 16.40 -11.50
C TYR A 228 2.24 15.40 -12.64
N GLN A 229 1.97 15.87 -13.87
CA GLN A 229 1.70 15.01 -15.01
C GLN A 229 2.95 14.24 -15.46
N ARG A 230 4.14 14.86 -15.41
CA ARG A 230 5.42 14.16 -15.68
C ARG A 230 5.63 12.98 -14.74
N LEU A 231 5.47 13.19 -13.43
CA LEU A 231 5.65 12.14 -12.42
C LEU A 231 4.56 11.05 -12.55
N LEU A 232 3.34 11.43 -12.93
CA LEU A 232 2.28 10.49 -13.24
C LEU A 232 2.63 9.61 -14.45
N CYS A 233 3.18 10.16 -15.53
CA CYS A 233 3.66 9.39 -16.68
C CYS A 233 4.75 8.38 -16.28
N ILE A 234 5.72 8.79 -15.44
CA ILE A 234 6.75 7.88 -14.92
C ILE A 234 6.11 6.74 -14.11
N LYS A 235 5.11 7.03 -13.25
CA LYS A 235 4.35 6.01 -12.53
C LYS A 235 3.70 5.01 -13.49
N LEU A 236 3.08 5.48 -14.58
CA LEU A 236 2.42 4.61 -15.57
C LEU A 236 3.43 3.67 -16.25
N VAL A 237 4.62 4.16 -16.60
CA VAL A 237 5.70 3.34 -17.18
C VAL A 237 6.15 2.26 -16.18
N LEU A 238 6.37 2.62 -14.91
CA LEU A 238 6.76 1.65 -13.88
C LEU A 238 5.69 0.59 -13.64
N VAL A 239 4.40 0.98 -13.62
CA VAL A 239 3.28 0.05 -13.51
C VAL A 239 3.24 -0.89 -14.72
N ALA A 240 3.43 -0.38 -15.94
CA ALA A 240 3.49 -1.22 -17.14
C ALA A 240 4.63 -2.24 -17.09
N LEU A 241 5.82 -1.83 -16.64
CA LEU A 241 6.96 -2.73 -16.44
C LEU A 241 6.65 -3.80 -15.38
N MET A 242 6.03 -3.40 -14.27
CA MET A 242 5.65 -4.31 -13.20
C MET A 242 4.61 -5.35 -13.67
N ILE A 243 3.64 -4.94 -14.49
CA ILE A 243 2.67 -5.84 -15.13
C ILE A 243 3.38 -6.80 -16.08
N ALA A 244 4.30 -6.31 -16.91
CA ALA A 244 5.07 -7.17 -17.83
C ALA A 244 5.85 -8.26 -17.07
N LEU A 245 6.47 -7.91 -15.93
CA LEU A 245 7.14 -8.88 -15.05
C LEU A 245 6.15 -9.88 -14.45
N ALA A 246 4.99 -9.43 -13.95
CA ALA A 246 3.98 -10.32 -13.39
C ALA A 246 3.42 -11.31 -14.43
N LEU A 247 3.20 -10.85 -15.67
CA LEU A 247 2.78 -11.69 -16.79
C LEU A 247 3.88 -12.69 -17.16
N ALA A 248 5.14 -12.27 -17.24
CA ALA A 248 6.27 -13.17 -17.49
C ALA A 248 6.40 -14.23 -16.38
N ASN A 249 6.25 -13.83 -15.11
CA ASN A 249 6.19 -14.72 -13.96
C ASN A 249 5.14 -15.81 -14.12
N ARG A 250 3.92 -15.43 -14.49
CA ARG A 250 2.84 -16.39 -14.63
C ARG A 250 2.91 -17.25 -15.89
N TYR A 251 3.16 -16.66 -17.05
CA TYR A 251 2.99 -17.35 -18.34
C TYR A 251 4.28 -17.98 -18.85
N VAL A 252 5.44 -17.56 -18.34
CA VAL A 252 6.74 -18.09 -18.75
C VAL A 252 7.41 -18.88 -17.64
N PHE A 253 7.53 -18.31 -16.44
CA PHE A 253 8.31 -18.93 -15.36
C PHE A 253 7.53 -20.01 -14.61
N VAL A 254 6.27 -19.77 -14.21
CA VAL A 254 5.47 -20.78 -13.49
C VAL A 254 5.35 -22.11 -14.24
N PRO A 255 5.05 -22.16 -15.56
CA PRO A 255 5.00 -23.42 -16.32
C PRO A 255 6.35 -24.17 -16.38
N ARG A 256 7.47 -23.44 -16.22
CA ARG A 256 8.83 -24.00 -16.25
C ARG A 256 9.30 -24.52 -14.88
N LEU A 257 8.54 -24.29 -13.80
CA LEU A 257 8.86 -24.81 -12.45
C LEU A 257 9.00 -26.33 -12.39
N GLY A 258 8.34 -27.08 -13.28
CA GLY A 258 8.53 -28.53 -13.39
C GLY A 258 9.90 -28.98 -13.89
N ARG A 259 10.79 -28.06 -14.32
CA ARG A 259 12.09 -28.36 -14.97
C ARG A 259 13.33 -27.87 -14.20
N GLY A 260 13.22 -27.61 -12.89
CA GLY A 260 14.36 -27.41 -11.97
C GLY A 260 15.09 -26.05 -11.98
N ARG A 261 15.12 -25.30 -13.10
CA ARG A 261 15.84 -24.00 -13.20
C ARG A 261 15.01 -22.74 -12.86
N SER A 262 13.74 -22.90 -12.49
CA SER A 262 12.77 -21.78 -12.52
C SER A 262 12.49 -21.08 -11.18
N LEU A 263 12.92 -21.64 -10.04
CA LEU A 263 12.65 -21.02 -8.72
C LEU A 263 13.45 -19.74 -8.50
N THR A 264 14.75 -19.75 -8.83
CA THR A 264 15.62 -18.58 -8.69
C THR A 264 15.18 -17.43 -9.59
N ALA A 265 14.77 -17.72 -10.83
CA ALA A 265 14.24 -16.72 -11.75
C ALA A 265 12.95 -16.09 -11.22
N LEU A 266 12.02 -16.91 -10.70
CA LEU A 266 10.78 -16.42 -10.10
C LEU A 266 11.05 -15.54 -8.87
N ALA A 267 11.98 -15.94 -8.00
CA ALA A 267 12.37 -15.14 -6.84
C ALA A 267 12.99 -13.79 -7.24
N TRP A 268 13.86 -13.77 -8.25
CA TRP A 268 14.44 -12.52 -8.76
C TRP A 268 13.39 -11.59 -9.36
N ALA A 269 12.47 -12.13 -10.16
CA ALA A 269 11.39 -11.34 -10.73
C ALA A 269 10.43 -10.81 -9.66
N THR A 270 10.08 -11.60 -8.63
CA THR A 270 9.31 -11.11 -7.48
C THR A 270 10.05 -10.01 -6.72
N ARG A 271 11.38 -10.11 -6.55
CA ARG A 271 12.19 -9.04 -5.94
C ARG A 271 12.20 -7.78 -6.81
N ALA A 272 12.25 -7.91 -8.13
CA ALA A 272 12.15 -6.78 -9.05
C ALA A 272 10.77 -6.12 -8.96
N GLU A 273 9.68 -6.89 -8.86
CA GLU A 273 8.33 -6.34 -8.62
C GLU A 273 8.26 -5.58 -7.29
N ILE A 274 8.86 -6.08 -6.21
CA ILE A 274 8.94 -5.38 -4.91
C ILE A 274 9.70 -4.06 -5.06
N PHE A 275 10.82 -4.05 -5.78
CA PHE A 275 11.60 -2.84 -6.01
C PHE A 275 10.82 -1.79 -6.81
N LEU A 276 10.18 -2.21 -7.91
CA LEU A 276 9.33 -1.30 -8.70
C LEU A 276 8.16 -0.76 -7.87
N SER A 277 7.56 -1.60 -7.03
CA SER A 277 6.52 -1.17 -6.10
C SER A 277 7.00 -0.09 -5.14
N PHE A 278 8.20 -0.25 -4.58
CA PHE A 278 8.82 0.76 -3.72
C PHE A 278 9.01 2.09 -4.46
N CYS A 279 9.52 2.05 -5.70
CA CYS A 279 9.65 3.24 -6.54
C CYS A 279 8.29 3.91 -6.83
N ILE A 280 7.26 3.12 -7.12
CA ILE A 280 5.90 3.63 -7.35
C ILE A 280 5.35 4.31 -6.10
N VAL A 281 5.48 3.70 -4.92
CA VAL A 281 5.01 4.28 -3.65
C VAL A 281 5.78 5.57 -3.33
N ALA A 282 7.09 5.60 -3.58
CA ALA A 282 7.91 6.81 -3.41
C ALA A 282 7.46 7.95 -4.33
N LEU A 283 7.18 7.65 -5.60
CA LEU A 283 6.63 8.63 -6.54
C LEU A 283 5.27 9.15 -6.06
N VAL A 284 4.35 8.26 -5.69
CA VAL A 284 3.00 8.63 -5.21
C VAL A 284 3.06 9.50 -3.95
N ALA A 285 3.97 9.18 -3.02
CA ALA A 285 4.19 9.97 -1.83
C ALA A 285 4.69 11.39 -2.15
N TRP A 286 5.51 11.53 -3.20
CA TRP A 286 6.01 12.82 -3.68
C TRP A 286 4.96 13.59 -4.47
N PHE A 287 4.53 13.12 -5.65
CA PHE A 287 3.61 13.91 -6.49
C PHE A 287 2.24 14.10 -5.83
N GLY A 288 1.88 13.26 -4.85
CA GLY A 288 0.69 13.44 -4.02
C GLY A 288 0.73 14.67 -3.10
N THR A 289 1.85 15.40 -2.99
CA THR A 289 1.94 16.72 -2.35
C THR A 289 1.87 17.88 -3.34
N LEU A 290 1.94 17.61 -4.65
CA LEU A 290 1.83 18.62 -5.68
C LEU A 290 0.36 18.87 -6.03
N GLN A 291 0.08 20.06 -6.58
CA GLN A 291 -1.23 20.35 -7.16
C GLN A 291 -1.32 19.71 -8.56
N PRO A 292 -2.49 19.16 -8.93
CA PRO A 292 -2.68 18.51 -10.23
C PRO A 292 -2.85 19.48 -11.42
N THR A 293 -2.84 20.79 -11.15
CA THR A 293 -3.02 21.89 -12.12
C THR A 293 -1.72 22.42 -12.69
#